data_AF-A0A919CN05-F1
#
_entry.id   AF-A0A919CN05-F1
#
_cell.length_a   1.000
_cell.length_b   1.000
_cell.length_c   1.000
_cell.angle_alpha   90.00
_cell.angle_beta   90.00
_cell.angle_gamma   90.00
#
_symmetry.space_group_name_H-M   'P 1'
#
loop_
_entity.id
_entity.type
_entity.pdbx_description
1 polymer ?
#
loop_
_entity_poly.entity_id
_entity_poly.type
_entity_poly.pdbx_seq_one_letter_code
_entity_poly.pdbx_strand_id
1 'polypeptide(L)'
;MQSVAEGGPERLYTGFEEGLPYAGPQPDLNQGVFEVRAGAVPADAVPIVDEDVAAVIGFRSSGRGITRVFDLDGTLVSIDEVGLQSPAIDPIDLITIGGVVAVSVRKAVQLLGRTVSAQAVGKGAAGLLRQEALQTLRAVFRSSATTQLRFSRAALKHMRNPDRHVPVHILRLAIRHGRRSPDPQNVPGLSMYRIPMRCAGKSYELEVLIRESDNTIVHFSYKG
;
A
#
# COMPACT_ATOMS: atom_id res chain seq x y z
N MET A 1 3.83 6.19 -59.38
CA MET A 1 3.65 6.99 -58.16
C MET A 1 3.19 6.05 -57.06
N GLN A 2 4.12 5.64 -56.20
CA GLN A 2 3.89 4.69 -55.12
C GLN A 2 3.43 5.51 -53.92
N SER A 3 2.17 5.36 -53.53
CA SER A 3 1.59 5.98 -52.35
C SER A 3 2.24 5.37 -51.11
N VAL A 4 3.06 6.16 -50.43
CA VAL A 4 3.61 5.80 -49.12
C VAL A 4 2.48 5.94 -48.12
N ALA A 5 1.98 4.82 -47.61
CA ALA A 5 1.01 4.81 -46.53
C ALA A 5 1.64 5.46 -45.29
N GLU A 6 1.04 6.57 -44.87
CA GLU A 6 1.36 7.28 -43.64
C GLU A 6 1.25 6.34 -42.44
N GLY A 7 2.33 6.25 -41.66
CA GLY A 7 2.33 5.58 -40.37
C GLY A 7 1.40 6.31 -39.41
N GLY A 8 0.20 5.76 -39.22
CA GLY A 8 -0.68 6.16 -38.13
C GLY A 8 0.04 6.03 -36.77
N PRO A 9 -0.43 6.72 -35.71
CA PRO A 9 0.21 6.68 -34.41
C PRO A 9 0.39 5.23 -33.95
N GLU A 10 1.63 4.88 -33.58
CA GLU A 10 1.96 3.54 -33.10
C GLU A 10 1.09 3.20 -31.89
N ARG A 11 0.14 2.28 -32.08
CA ARG A 11 -0.74 1.83 -31.00
C ARG A 11 0.10 1.06 -29.99
N LEU A 12 -0.02 1.43 -28.72
CA LEU A 12 0.77 0.84 -27.64
C LEU A 12 0.19 -0.53 -27.23
N TYR A 13 -1.09 -0.74 -27.54
CA TYR A 13 -1.86 -1.93 -27.25
C TYR A 13 -3.01 -2.05 -28.26
N THR A 14 -3.57 -3.25 -28.37
CA THR A 14 -4.69 -3.57 -29.28
C THR A 14 -6.00 -3.77 -28.53
N GLY A 15 -5.94 -4.06 -27.23
CA GLY A 15 -7.10 -4.43 -26.42
C GLY A 15 -7.54 -5.88 -26.59
N PHE A 16 -6.82 -6.68 -27.38
CA PHE A 16 -7.05 -8.12 -27.59
C PHE A 16 -5.91 -9.01 -27.04
N GLU A 17 -5.02 -8.43 -26.23
CA GLU A 17 -3.93 -9.16 -25.59
C GLU A 17 -4.46 -10.32 -24.76
N GLU A 18 -3.77 -11.46 -24.86
CA GLU A 18 -4.00 -12.60 -24.00
C GLU A 18 -3.78 -12.21 -22.52
N GLY A 19 -4.76 -12.49 -21.67
CA GLY A 19 -4.65 -12.31 -20.23
C GLY A 19 -3.91 -13.48 -19.60
N LEU A 20 -2.70 -13.25 -19.09
CA LEU A 20 -1.85 -14.24 -18.45
C LEU A 20 -1.81 -14.05 -16.93
N PRO A 21 -1.72 -15.14 -16.13
CA PRO A 21 -1.55 -15.00 -14.69
C PRO A 21 -0.17 -14.43 -14.34
N TYR A 22 -0.08 -13.67 -13.25
CA TYR A 22 1.19 -13.31 -12.64
C TYR A 22 1.51 -14.28 -11.51
N ALA A 23 2.63 -15.01 -11.65
CA ALA A 23 3.19 -15.90 -10.63
C ALA A 23 4.61 -15.46 -10.22
N GLY A 24 4.95 -14.20 -10.44
CA GLY A 24 6.25 -13.65 -10.06
C GLY A 24 6.35 -13.32 -8.57
N PRO A 25 7.54 -12.97 -8.08
CA PRO A 25 7.75 -12.62 -6.70
C PRO A 25 6.88 -11.42 -6.29
N GLN A 26 6.44 -11.40 -5.03
CA GLN A 26 5.98 -10.17 -4.42
C GLN A 26 7.21 -9.27 -4.17
N PRO A 27 7.07 -7.95 -4.29
CA PRO A 27 8.17 -7.04 -4.03
C PRO A 27 8.57 -7.15 -2.55
N ASP A 28 9.88 -7.10 -2.30
CA ASP A 28 10.37 -6.98 -0.94
C ASP A 28 10.21 -5.53 -0.44
N LEU A 29 10.21 -5.34 0.87
CA LEU A 29 10.14 -3.99 1.45
C LEU A 29 11.39 -3.13 1.14
N ASN A 30 12.43 -3.70 0.53
CA ASN A 30 13.66 -2.97 0.16
C ASN A 30 13.47 -2.13 -1.11
N GLN A 31 12.56 -2.54 -2.00
CA GLN A 31 12.12 -1.72 -3.14
C GLN A 31 11.30 -0.49 -2.72
N GLY A 32 10.90 -0.43 -1.45
CA GLY A 32 10.14 0.66 -0.87
C GLY A 32 8.70 0.27 -0.55
N VAL A 33 8.09 1.01 0.38
CA VAL A 33 6.69 0.82 0.74
C VAL A 33 5.82 1.47 -0.33
N PHE A 34 4.96 0.67 -0.96
CA PHE A 34 3.91 1.16 -1.84
C PHE A 34 2.64 1.42 -1.03
N GLU A 35 2.03 2.58 -1.21
CA GLU A 35 0.77 2.94 -0.59
C GLU A 35 -0.18 3.62 -1.59
N VAL A 36 -1.45 3.22 -1.53
CA VAL A 36 -2.58 3.90 -2.17
C VAL A 36 -3.61 4.13 -1.06
N ARG A 37 -4.17 5.33 -1.01
CA ARG A 37 -5.14 5.73 0.02
C ARG A 37 -6.51 5.90 -0.61
N ALA A 38 -7.49 5.13 -0.13
CA ALA A 38 -8.88 5.41 -0.43
C ALA A 38 -9.27 6.80 0.10
N GLY A 39 -10.22 7.47 -0.54
CA GLY A 39 -10.63 8.83 -0.15
C GLY A 39 -11.15 8.96 1.29
N ALA A 40 -11.62 7.85 1.88
CA ALA A 40 -12.07 7.80 3.27
C ALA A 40 -10.93 7.72 4.31
N VAL A 41 -9.70 7.42 3.90
CA VAL A 41 -8.54 7.36 4.79
C VAL A 41 -8.12 8.79 5.18
N PRO A 42 -7.97 9.10 6.49
CA PRO A 42 -7.51 10.42 6.92
C PRO A 42 -6.13 10.79 6.34
N ALA A 43 -5.96 12.07 5.98
CA ALA A 43 -4.72 12.56 5.35
C ALA A 43 -3.49 12.46 6.28
N ASP A 44 -3.70 12.59 7.59
CA ASP A 44 -2.69 12.46 8.63
C ASP A 44 -2.38 11.00 9.01
N ALA A 45 -3.13 10.03 8.48
CA ALA A 45 -2.95 8.63 8.84
C ALA A 45 -1.59 8.11 8.37
N VAL A 46 -0.96 7.27 9.18
CA VAL A 46 0.32 6.63 8.91
C VAL A 46 0.08 5.19 8.44
N PRO A 47 0.77 4.69 7.40
CA PRO A 47 0.57 3.33 6.93
C PRO A 47 1.01 2.29 7.98
N ILE A 48 0.23 1.22 8.12
CA ILE A 48 0.58 0.02 8.89
C ILE A 48 1.19 -0.98 7.92
N VAL A 49 2.50 -1.19 8.03
CA VAL A 49 3.24 -2.17 7.21
C VAL A 49 3.29 -3.49 7.93
N ASP A 50 2.92 -4.56 7.22
CA ASP A 50 3.01 -5.93 7.70
C ASP A 50 4.17 -6.65 7.00
N GLU A 51 5.13 -7.11 7.78
CA GLU A 51 6.34 -7.74 7.26
C GLU A 51 6.08 -9.15 6.71
N ASP A 52 5.08 -9.87 7.22
CA ASP A 52 4.77 -11.24 6.79
C ASP A 52 4.21 -11.26 5.36
N VAL A 53 3.49 -10.19 4.98
CA VAL A 53 2.94 -10.02 3.62
C VAL A 53 3.66 -8.94 2.80
N ALA A 54 4.71 -8.32 3.37
CA ALA A 54 5.50 -7.25 2.77
C ALA A 54 4.65 -6.12 2.14
N ALA A 55 3.58 -5.71 2.82
CA ALA A 55 2.61 -4.76 2.27
C ALA A 55 2.03 -3.81 3.33
N VAL A 56 1.48 -2.69 2.87
CA VAL A 56 0.57 -1.89 3.71
C VAL A 56 -0.75 -2.64 3.80
N ILE A 57 -1.21 -2.90 5.03
CA ILE A 57 -2.47 -3.63 5.30
C ILE A 57 -3.56 -2.76 5.90
N GLY A 58 -3.23 -1.50 6.22
CA GLY A 58 -4.16 -0.53 6.79
C GLY A 58 -3.47 0.79 7.14
N PHE A 59 -4.21 1.67 7.80
CA PHE A 59 -3.75 2.99 8.19
C PHE A 59 -4.11 3.28 9.65
N ARG A 60 -3.30 4.09 10.32
CA ARG A 60 -3.56 4.55 11.69
C ARG A 60 -3.52 6.07 11.75
N SER A 61 -4.57 6.68 12.29
CA SER A 61 -4.55 8.12 12.65
C SER A 61 -4.66 8.24 14.17
N SER A 62 -3.80 9.07 14.75
CA SER A 62 -3.78 9.33 16.19
C SER A 62 -3.95 10.82 16.44
N GLY A 63 -4.93 11.18 17.27
CA GLY A 63 -5.20 12.58 17.60
C GLY A 63 -6.14 12.71 18.80
N ARG A 64 -5.91 13.74 19.64
CA ARG A 64 -6.70 14.03 20.85
C ARG A 64 -6.83 12.84 21.81
N GLY A 65 -5.75 12.07 21.96
CA GLY A 65 -5.76 10.88 22.81
C GLY A 65 -6.58 9.72 22.24
N ILE A 66 -6.95 9.73 20.96
CA ILE A 66 -7.66 8.62 20.32
C ILE A 66 -6.82 8.14 19.14
N THR A 67 -6.61 6.83 19.06
CA THR A 67 -6.01 6.14 17.93
C THR A 67 -7.09 5.39 17.17
N ARG A 68 -7.19 5.63 15.87
CA ARG A 68 -8.12 4.96 14.97
C ARG A 68 -7.33 4.15 13.96
N VAL A 69 -7.78 2.93 13.73
CA VAL A 69 -7.20 2.00 12.77
C VAL A 69 -8.20 1.78 11.65
N PHE A 70 -7.75 1.92 10.41
CA PHE A 70 -8.55 1.77 9.21
C PHE A 70 -7.96 0.65 8.34
N ASP A 71 -8.81 -0.06 7.61
CA ASP A 71 -8.36 -0.94 6.53
C ASP A 71 -7.95 -0.14 5.27
N LEU A 72 -7.64 -0.86 4.18
CA LEU A 72 -7.24 -0.26 2.91
C LEU A 72 -8.36 0.48 2.17
N ASP A 73 -9.62 0.19 2.50
CA ASP A 73 -10.79 0.86 1.94
C ASP A 73 -11.19 2.10 2.77
N GLY A 74 -10.51 2.34 3.89
CA GLY A 74 -10.83 3.42 4.83
C GLY A 74 -11.94 3.05 5.82
N THR A 75 -12.32 1.77 5.91
CA THR A 75 -13.26 1.29 6.93
C THR A 75 -12.56 1.26 8.27
N LEU A 76 -13.21 1.80 9.29
CA LEU A 76 -12.70 1.77 10.66
C LEU A 76 -12.73 0.33 11.21
N VAL A 77 -11.56 -0.18 11.59
CA VAL A 77 -11.36 -1.51 12.16
C VAL A 77 -11.31 -1.47 13.69
N SER A 78 -10.70 -0.42 14.26
CA SER A 78 -10.55 -0.30 15.71
C SER A 78 -10.41 1.16 16.15
N ILE A 79 -10.88 1.44 17.37
CA ILE A 79 -10.66 2.69 18.09
C ILE A 79 -10.06 2.35 19.45
N ASP A 80 -8.95 3.01 19.76
CA ASP A 80 -8.31 2.98 21.06
C ASP A 80 -8.31 4.39 21.65
N GLU A 81 -8.90 4.55 22.82
CA GLU A 81 -8.67 5.74 23.62
C GLU A 81 -7.37 5.53 24.41
N VAL A 82 -6.48 6.53 24.39
CA VAL A 82 -5.43 6.71 25.38
C VAL A 82 -6.16 7.05 26.68
N GLY A 83 -6.73 6.04 27.31
CA GLY A 83 -7.27 6.14 28.65
C GLY A 83 -6.14 6.19 29.65
N LEU A 84 -6.28 7.04 30.67
CA LEU A 84 -5.70 6.84 31.99
C LEU A 84 -6.16 5.50 32.58
N GLN A 85 -5.76 4.37 31.98
CA GLN A 85 -5.78 3.07 32.62
C GLN A 85 -4.33 2.65 32.75
N SER A 86 -3.98 2.31 33.99
CA SER A 86 -2.67 2.43 34.61
C SER A 86 -1.52 1.86 33.77
N PRO A 87 -0.30 2.42 33.90
CA PRO A 87 0.88 1.79 33.34
C PRO A 87 0.90 0.30 33.73
N ALA A 88 1.24 -0.57 32.79
CA ALA A 88 1.54 -1.99 33.07
C ALA A 88 2.86 -2.17 33.86
N ILE A 89 3.19 -1.18 34.67
CA ILE A 89 4.20 -1.18 35.71
C ILE A 89 3.52 -0.50 36.89
N ASP A 90 3.21 -1.27 37.93
CA ASP A 90 2.87 -0.73 39.24
C ASP A 90 4.03 0.19 39.68
N PRO A 91 3.80 1.47 40.05
CA PRO A 91 4.87 2.36 40.50
C PRO A 91 5.63 1.87 41.75
N ILE A 92 5.27 0.71 42.31
CA ILE A 92 5.95 0.05 43.44
C ILE A 92 6.79 -1.17 43.00
N ASP A 93 6.64 -1.70 41.78
CA ASP A 93 7.39 -2.89 41.32
C ASP A 93 8.86 -2.63 40.98
N LEU A 94 9.33 -1.38 41.17
CA LEU A 94 10.75 -1.03 41.13
C LEU A 94 11.32 -0.85 42.55
N ILE A 95 10.99 -1.76 43.47
CA ILE A 95 11.77 -1.94 44.70
C ILE A 95 12.68 -3.15 44.49
N THR A 96 13.87 -2.92 43.94
CA THR A 96 14.99 -3.82 44.16
C THR A 96 15.69 -3.39 45.45
N ILE A 97 15.31 -3.98 46.57
CA ILE A 97 16.16 -4.02 47.77
C ILE A 97 17.32 -4.96 47.43
N GLY A 98 18.51 -4.39 47.26
CA GLY A 98 19.78 -5.12 47.17
C GLY A 98 20.16 -5.62 45.77
N GLY A 99 20.80 -4.75 44.97
CA GLY A 99 21.65 -5.20 43.84
C GLY A 99 21.26 -4.75 42.42
N VAL A 100 21.11 -3.43 42.22
CA VAL A 100 21.28 -2.67 40.95
C VAL A 100 20.82 -3.32 39.62
N VAL A 101 19.70 -2.82 39.08
CA VAL A 101 19.62 -2.42 37.65
C VAL A 101 18.94 -1.05 37.56
N ALA A 102 19.73 -0.02 37.23
CA ALA A 102 19.23 1.30 36.89
C ALA A 102 18.96 1.36 35.38
N VAL A 103 17.69 1.33 34.95
CA VAL A 103 17.32 1.81 33.61
C VAL A 103 16.88 3.26 33.74
N SER A 104 17.88 4.12 33.69
CA SER A 104 17.73 5.58 33.60
C SER A 104 16.74 5.97 32.50
N VAL A 105 15.80 6.85 32.87
CA VAL A 105 14.78 7.55 32.01
C VAL A 105 15.36 8.10 30.70
N ARG A 106 16.68 8.27 30.61
CA ARG A 106 17.41 8.63 29.37
C ARG A 106 17.15 7.69 28.18
N LYS A 107 16.94 6.39 28.37
CA LYS A 107 16.69 5.46 27.25
C LYS A 107 15.28 5.56 26.66
N ALA A 108 14.28 5.94 27.46
CA ALA A 108 12.92 6.16 26.96
C ALA A 108 12.87 7.39 26.03
N VAL A 109 13.63 8.44 26.36
CA VAL A 109 13.80 9.62 25.51
C VAL A 109 14.63 9.30 24.25
N GLN A 110 15.58 8.35 24.32
CA GLN A 110 16.39 7.95 23.17
C GLN A 110 15.60 7.16 22.11
N LEU A 111 14.50 6.50 22.49
CA LEU A 111 13.56 5.86 21.56
C LEU A 111 12.65 6.86 20.83
N LEU A 112 12.41 8.03 21.40
CA LEU A 112 11.71 9.15 20.75
C LEU A 112 12.67 10.06 19.94
N GLY A 113 13.99 9.84 20.03
CA GLY A 113 15.02 10.71 19.48
C GLY A 113 15.82 10.15 18.30
N ARG A 114 15.40 9.04 17.68
CA ARG A 114 15.97 8.68 16.36
C ARG A 114 15.28 9.53 15.31
N THR A 115 16.02 10.49 14.77
CA THR A 115 15.79 11.12 13.47
C THR A 115 15.02 10.17 12.56
N VAL A 116 13.72 10.43 12.39
CA VAL A 116 12.86 9.63 11.52
C VAL A 116 13.26 9.99 10.09
N SER A 117 14.31 9.32 9.59
CA SER A 117 14.51 9.20 8.15
C SER A 117 13.19 8.65 7.58
N ALA A 118 12.69 9.25 6.50
CA ALA A 118 11.40 8.93 5.87
C ALA A 118 11.18 7.42 5.58
N GLN A 119 12.22 6.60 5.68
CA GLN A 119 12.21 5.15 5.54
C GLN A 119 11.74 4.35 6.79
N ALA A 120 11.56 4.98 7.96
CA ALA A 120 11.17 4.30 9.20
C ALA A 120 9.66 4.40 9.54
N VAL A 121 8.88 5.11 8.74
CA VAL A 121 7.51 5.57 9.11
C VAL A 121 6.46 4.43 9.22
N GLY A 122 6.72 3.23 8.69
CA GLY A 122 5.75 2.12 8.74
C GLY A 122 6.14 0.89 9.57
N LYS A 123 7.44 0.64 9.78
CA LYS A 123 7.94 -0.65 10.30
C LYS A 123 7.65 -0.89 11.78
N GLY A 124 7.61 0.17 12.61
CA GLY A 124 7.30 0.06 14.04
C GLY A 124 5.80 0.16 14.36
N ALA A 125 4.96 0.52 13.39
CA ALA A 125 3.56 0.85 13.65
C ALA A 125 2.70 -0.39 13.95
N ALA A 126 2.94 -1.52 13.27
CA ALA A 126 2.20 -2.76 13.48
C ALA A 126 2.41 -3.34 14.88
N GLY A 127 3.63 -3.24 15.44
CA GLY A 127 3.96 -3.75 16.78
C GLY A 127 3.29 -3.00 17.94
N LEU A 128 2.67 -1.84 17.68
CA LEU A 128 1.91 -1.07 18.68
C LEU A 128 0.40 -1.33 18.61
N LEU A 129 -0.08 -2.14 17.65
CA LEU A 129 -1.49 -2.47 17.51
C LEU A 129 -1.87 -3.63 18.43
N ARG A 130 -3.12 -3.65 18.88
CA ARG A 130 -3.69 -4.86 19.49
C ARG A 130 -3.66 -6.00 18.47
N GLN A 131 -3.34 -7.21 18.93
CA GLN A 131 -3.24 -8.39 18.07
C GLN A 131 -4.53 -8.64 17.28
N GLU A 132 -5.70 -8.39 17.87
CA GLU A 132 -7.01 -8.54 17.23
C GLU A 132 -7.19 -7.60 16.02
N ALA A 133 -6.78 -6.33 16.14
CA ALA A 133 -6.84 -5.36 15.06
C ALA A 133 -5.90 -5.79 13.92
N LEU A 134 -4.69 -6.25 14.26
CA LEU A 134 -3.73 -6.76 13.26
C LEU A 134 -4.28 -7.98 12.51
N GLN A 135 -4.88 -8.95 13.21
CA GLN A 135 -5.46 -10.13 12.57
C GLN A 135 -6.66 -9.78 11.68
N THR A 136 -7.49 -8.83 12.11
CA THR A 136 -8.58 -8.31 11.29
C THR A 136 -8.06 -7.66 10.01
N LEU A 137 -7.03 -6.79 10.11
CA LEU A 137 -6.41 -6.17 8.93
C LEU A 137 -5.83 -7.21 7.98
N ARG A 138 -5.12 -8.23 8.50
CA ARG A 138 -4.60 -9.34 7.68
C ARG A 138 -5.73 -10.12 6.99
N ALA A 139 -6.84 -10.37 7.68
CA ALA A 139 -7.99 -11.05 7.12
C ALA A 139 -8.64 -10.24 5.98
N VAL A 140 -8.85 -8.94 6.19
CA VAL A 140 -9.38 -8.01 5.18
C VAL A 140 -8.42 -7.91 3.98
N PHE A 141 -7.12 -7.82 4.23
CA PHE A 141 -6.12 -7.80 3.16
C PHE A 141 -6.20 -9.06 2.29
N ARG A 142 -6.28 -10.25 2.90
CA ARG A 142 -6.40 -11.52 2.17
C ARG A 142 -7.73 -11.63 1.42
N SER A 143 -8.84 -11.20 1.99
CA SER A 143 -10.14 -11.25 1.32
C SER A 143 -10.24 -10.26 0.14
N SER A 144 -9.51 -9.13 0.22
CA SER A 144 -9.38 -8.18 -0.89
C SER A 144 -8.68 -8.79 -2.13
N ALA A 145 -7.99 -9.92 -1.95
CA ALA A 145 -7.21 -10.58 -2.99
C ALA A 145 -7.99 -11.61 -3.84
N THR A 146 -9.32 -11.69 -3.69
CA THR A 146 -10.18 -12.71 -4.31
C THR A 146 -10.32 -12.59 -5.82
N THR A 147 -10.40 -11.37 -6.38
CA THR A 147 -10.41 -11.17 -7.84
C THR A 147 -8.99 -11.35 -8.40
N GLN A 148 -8.80 -12.38 -9.22
CA GLN A 148 -7.53 -12.63 -9.89
C GLN A 148 -7.34 -11.68 -11.07
N LEU A 149 -6.32 -10.83 -10.98
CA LEU A 149 -5.89 -9.99 -12.11
C LEU A 149 -5.10 -10.81 -13.12
N ARG A 150 -5.36 -10.56 -14.40
CA ARG A 150 -4.59 -11.09 -15.53
C ARG A 150 -3.75 -9.96 -16.11
N PHE A 151 -2.76 -10.30 -16.92
CA PHE A 151 -1.80 -9.34 -17.44
C PHE A 151 -1.48 -9.64 -18.91
N SER A 152 -1.39 -8.60 -19.74
CA SER A 152 -0.80 -8.73 -21.06
C SER A 152 0.68 -9.11 -20.96
N ARG A 153 1.26 -9.62 -22.04
CA ARG A 153 2.72 -9.86 -22.12
C ARG A 153 3.54 -8.60 -21.80
N ALA A 154 3.09 -7.43 -22.26
CA ALA A 154 3.77 -6.16 -22.00
C ALA A 154 3.70 -5.76 -20.52
N ALA A 155 2.52 -5.89 -19.90
CA ALA A 155 2.35 -5.62 -18.46
C ALA A 155 3.17 -6.60 -17.61
N LEU A 156 3.22 -7.89 -17.97
CA LEU A 156 4.09 -8.87 -17.29
C LEU A 156 5.57 -8.51 -17.37
N LYS A 157 6.02 -7.94 -18.50
CA LYS A 157 7.41 -7.46 -18.64
C LYS A 157 7.71 -6.34 -17.64
N HIS A 158 6.76 -5.42 -17.41
CA HIS A 158 6.90 -4.39 -16.38
C HIS A 158 6.86 -4.98 -14.96
N MET A 159 5.97 -5.93 -14.68
CA MET A 159 5.92 -6.61 -13.38
C MET A 159 7.22 -7.33 -13.03
N ARG A 160 7.98 -7.79 -14.03
CA ARG A 160 9.28 -8.46 -13.85
C ARG A 160 10.46 -7.50 -13.80
N ASN A 161 10.25 -6.21 -14.06
CA ASN A 161 11.29 -5.19 -14.00
C ASN A 161 11.20 -4.46 -12.65
N PRO A 162 12.21 -4.58 -11.77
CA PRO A 162 12.20 -3.90 -10.46
C PRO A 162 11.95 -2.40 -10.53
N ASP A 163 12.46 -1.72 -11.56
CA ASP A 163 12.32 -0.25 -11.72
C ASP A 163 10.93 0.18 -12.18
N ARG A 164 10.09 -0.78 -12.60
CA ARG A 164 8.72 -0.54 -13.10
C ARG A 164 7.69 -1.38 -12.36
N HIS A 165 8.10 -2.13 -11.35
CA HIS A 165 7.24 -3.05 -10.65
C HIS A 165 6.18 -2.29 -9.84
N VAL A 166 4.95 -2.77 -9.86
CA VAL A 166 3.87 -2.31 -8.97
C VAL A 166 3.20 -3.54 -8.37
N PRO A 167 3.14 -3.68 -7.03
CA PRO A 167 2.52 -4.84 -6.41
C PRO A 167 1.07 -5.05 -6.87
N VAL A 168 0.65 -6.31 -7.00
CA VAL A 168 -0.71 -6.66 -7.48
C VAL A 168 -1.81 -6.06 -6.59
N HIS A 169 -1.59 -5.97 -5.27
CA HIS A 169 -2.55 -5.36 -4.36
C HIS A 169 -2.72 -3.84 -4.61
N ILE A 170 -1.65 -3.14 -5.02
CA ILE A 170 -1.69 -1.72 -5.38
C ILE A 170 -2.48 -1.51 -6.68
N LEU A 171 -2.27 -2.36 -7.68
CA LEU A 171 -3.05 -2.32 -8.92
C LEU A 171 -4.55 -2.55 -8.64
N ARG A 172 -4.90 -3.45 -7.71
CA ARG A 172 -6.28 -3.65 -7.27
C ARG A 172 -6.87 -2.41 -6.59
N LEU A 173 -6.11 -1.77 -5.70
CA LEU A 173 -6.55 -0.53 -5.07
C LEU A 173 -6.75 0.60 -6.09
N ALA A 174 -5.90 0.68 -7.11
CA ALA A 174 -6.06 1.66 -8.19
C ALA A 174 -7.34 1.43 -9.00
N ILE A 175 -7.68 0.18 -9.31
CA ILE A 175 -8.93 -0.15 -10.02
C ILE A 175 -10.14 0.12 -9.13
N ARG A 176 -10.06 -0.17 -7.82
CA ARG A 176 -11.18 0.00 -6.89
C ARG A 176 -11.48 1.47 -6.56
N HIS A 177 -10.43 2.27 -6.34
CA HIS A 177 -10.56 3.63 -5.79
C HIS A 177 -10.14 4.73 -6.77
N GLY A 178 -9.55 4.37 -7.90
CA GLY A 178 -9.04 5.33 -8.88
C GLY A 178 -10.16 5.99 -9.68
N ARG A 179 -9.86 7.17 -10.23
CA ARG A 179 -10.76 7.84 -11.16
C ARG A 179 -10.77 7.07 -12.48
N ARG A 180 -11.92 6.49 -12.81
CA ARG A 180 -12.17 5.81 -14.08
C ARG A 180 -12.34 6.83 -15.21
N SER A 181 -11.65 6.63 -16.33
CA SER A 181 -11.82 7.37 -17.57
C SER A 181 -11.79 6.42 -18.76
N PRO A 182 -12.26 6.86 -19.95
CA PRO A 182 -12.01 6.14 -21.18
C PRO A 182 -10.52 5.93 -21.44
N ASP A 183 -10.22 4.89 -22.21
CA ASP A 183 -8.90 4.62 -22.76
C ASP A 183 -8.38 5.78 -23.64
N PRO A 184 -7.13 6.25 -23.48
CA PRO A 184 -6.56 7.30 -24.33
C PRO A 184 -6.50 6.97 -25.84
N GLN A 185 -6.41 5.68 -26.19
CA GLN A 185 -6.46 5.22 -27.60
C GLN A 185 -7.90 4.90 -28.05
N ASN A 186 -8.90 5.15 -27.20
CA ASN A 186 -10.32 4.86 -27.41
C ASN A 186 -10.60 3.42 -27.86
N VAL A 187 -9.81 2.46 -27.39
CA VAL A 187 -10.04 1.04 -27.66
C VAL A 187 -11.26 0.57 -26.85
N PRO A 188 -12.32 0.05 -27.51
CA PRO A 188 -13.53 -0.40 -26.81
C PRO A 188 -13.24 -1.48 -25.78
N GLY A 189 -13.91 -1.40 -24.62
CA GLY A 189 -13.77 -2.38 -23.53
C GLY A 189 -12.55 -2.18 -22.64
N LEU A 190 -11.69 -1.20 -22.94
CA LEU A 190 -10.62 -0.77 -22.05
C LEU A 190 -11.02 0.46 -21.23
N SER A 191 -10.63 0.44 -19.97
CA SER A 191 -10.86 1.51 -19.00
C SER A 191 -9.55 1.90 -18.33
N MET A 192 -9.31 3.20 -18.22
CA MET A 192 -8.15 3.75 -17.55
C MET A 192 -8.53 4.17 -16.14
N TYR A 193 -7.73 3.79 -15.15
CA TYR A 193 -7.87 4.20 -13.76
C TYR A 193 -6.65 5.02 -13.34
N ARG A 194 -6.89 6.19 -12.75
CA ARG A 194 -5.83 7.07 -12.22
C ARG A 194 -5.99 7.29 -10.73
N ILE A 195 -4.90 7.11 -9.98
CA ILE A 195 -4.91 7.32 -8.53
C ILE A 195 -3.55 7.86 -8.05
N PRO A 196 -3.50 8.77 -7.06
CA PRO A 196 -2.27 9.05 -6.35
C PRO A 196 -1.78 7.80 -5.61
N MET A 197 -0.50 7.51 -5.77
CA MET A 197 0.23 6.46 -5.09
C MET A 197 1.46 7.09 -4.44
N ARG A 198 1.97 6.49 -3.38
CA ARG A 198 3.33 6.78 -2.92
C ARG A 198 4.18 5.52 -2.93
N CYS A 199 5.43 5.67 -3.31
CA CYS A 199 6.43 4.60 -3.29
C CYS A 199 7.73 5.17 -2.71
N ALA A 200 8.29 4.48 -1.71
CA ALA A 200 9.49 4.93 -1.00
C ALA A 200 9.42 6.40 -0.50
N GLY A 201 8.21 6.84 -0.12
CA GLY A 201 7.94 8.19 0.38
C GLY A 201 7.74 9.27 -0.70
N LYS A 202 7.96 8.96 -1.98
CA LYS A 202 7.70 9.86 -3.11
C LYS A 202 6.29 9.65 -3.65
N SER A 203 5.65 10.74 -4.06
CA SER A 203 4.31 10.71 -4.65
C SER A 203 4.39 10.48 -6.17
N TYR A 204 3.46 9.70 -6.68
CA TYR A 204 3.30 9.38 -8.09
C TYR A 204 1.81 9.36 -8.45
N GLU A 205 1.48 9.61 -9.71
CA GLU A 205 0.19 9.24 -10.28
C GLU A 205 0.33 7.86 -10.94
N LEU A 206 -0.41 6.88 -10.43
CA LEU A 206 -0.50 5.55 -10.99
C LEU A 206 -1.64 5.50 -12.00
N GLU A 207 -1.31 5.06 -13.22
CA GLU A 207 -2.23 4.81 -14.31
C GLU A 207 -2.33 3.29 -14.56
N VAL A 208 -3.54 2.75 -14.55
CA VAL A 208 -3.82 1.34 -14.82
C VAL A 208 -4.86 1.23 -15.93
N LEU A 209 -4.46 0.64 -17.05
CA LEU A 209 -5.34 0.33 -18.17
C LEU A 209 -5.76 -1.14 -18.11
N ILE A 210 -7.06 -1.36 -17.99
CA ILE A 210 -7.64 -2.69 -17.79
C ILE A 210 -8.75 -2.97 -18.80
N ARG A 211 -8.78 -4.22 -19.29
CA ARG A 211 -9.95 -4.81 -19.94
C ARG A 211 -10.87 -5.37 -18.86
N GLU A 212 -12.04 -4.76 -18.69
CA GLU A 212 -12.93 -5.07 -17.56
C GLU A 212 -13.65 -6.42 -17.73
N SER A 213 -13.78 -6.93 -18.97
CA SER A 213 -14.48 -8.19 -19.24
C SER A 213 -13.79 -9.43 -18.66
N ASP A 214 -12.47 -9.41 -18.52
CA ASP A 214 -11.65 -10.54 -18.04
C ASP A 214 -10.61 -10.16 -16.98
N ASN A 215 -10.68 -8.92 -16.48
CA ASN A 215 -9.74 -8.32 -15.53
C ASN A 215 -8.26 -8.34 -16.01
N THR A 216 -8.03 -8.19 -17.32
CA THR A 216 -6.68 -8.13 -17.89
C THR A 216 -6.12 -6.72 -17.85
N ILE A 217 -5.07 -6.52 -17.06
CA ILE A 217 -4.24 -5.32 -17.12
C ILE A 217 -3.44 -5.35 -18.42
N VAL A 218 -3.79 -4.45 -19.32
CA VAL A 218 -3.14 -4.30 -20.62
C VAL A 218 -1.86 -3.49 -20.47
N HIS A 219 -1.91 -2.44 -19.66
CA HIS A 219 -0.78 -1.55 -19.40
C HIS A 219 -0.91 -0.94 -18.00
N PHE A 220 0.23 -0.60 -17.39
CA PHE A 220 0.27 0.27 -16.22
C PHE A 220 1.57 1.07 -16.23
N SER A 221 1.50 2.26 -15.66
CA SER A 221 2.66 3.14 -15.47
C SER A 221 2.44 4.04 -14.27
N TYR A 222 3.52 4.55 -13.68
CA TYR A 222 3.43 5.60 -12.68
C TYR A 222 4.44 6.71 -13.00
N LYS A 223 4.04 7.96 -12.72
CA LYS A 223 4.77 9.18 -13.08
C LYS A 223 4.82 10.08 -11.85
N GLY A 224 5.95 10.71 -11.56
CA GLY A 224 6.17 11.52 -10.36
C GLY A 224 6.75 12.88 -10.69
#